data_AF-X1B4S8-F1
#
_entry.id   AF-X1B4S8-F1
#
_cell.length_a   1.000
_cell.length_b   1.000
_cell.length_c   1.000
_cell.angle_alpha   90.00
_cell.angle_beta   90.00
_cell.angle_gamma   90.00
#
_symmetry.space_group_name_H-M   'P 1'
#
loop_
_entity.id
_entity.type
_entity.pdbx_description
1 polymer ?
#
loop_
_entity_poly.entity_id
_entity_poly.type
_entity_poly.pdbx_seq_one_letter_code
_entity_poly.pdbx_strand_id
1 'polypeptide(L)'
;MNKVVLNYQDAQNLGAYLMDNSLARTFKLKPTSSPAKEPKLIVPPNYAKQNQLKFRNYQIIKGQRKPMKDKWIETKFNLLDTRAEVQNIQLRKALANLQTRSVKRRKAQRPKPQRRKKITEKMLRQPLRQAPKKQKQSSPFGNVFGDDILDMGDLFKI
;
A
#
# COMPACT_ATOMS: atom_id res chain seq x y z
N MET A 1 17.99 -4.85 9.71
CA MET A 1 17.48 -4.32 8.42
C MET A 1 16.10 -4.88 8.13
N ASN A 2 15.30 -4.21 7.30
CA ASN A 2 13.94 -4.65 6.96
C ASN A 2 13.99 -6.11 6.47
N LYS A 3 13.26 -7.04 7.14
CA LYS A 3 13.29 -8.48 6.84
C LYS A 3 12.45 -8.87 5.61
N VAL A 4 12.00 -7.87 4.86
CA VAL A 4 11.06 -8.01 3.75
C VAL A 4 11.75 -7.55 2.48
N VAL A 5 11.62 -8.35 1.43
CA VAL A 5 12.15 -8.01 0.10
C VAL A 5 11.32 -6.87 -0.46
N LEU A 6 11.99 -5.81 -0.87
CA LEU A 6 11.37 -4.58 -1.37
C LEU A 6 11.54 -4.47 -2.88
N ASN A 7 10.64 -3.72 -3.51
CA ASN A 7 10.90 -3.23 -4.87
C ASN A 7 12.15 -2.33 -4.85
N TYR A 8 12.85 -2.24 -5.98
CA TYR A 8 14.08 -1.48 -6.12
C TYR A 8 13.93 -0.01 -5.69
N GLN A 9 12.87 0.64 -6.15
CA GLN A 9 12.58 2.04 -5.83
C GLN A 9 12.30 2.24 -4.33
N ASP A 10 11.57 1.33 -3.69
CA ASP A 10 11.30 1.37 -2.25
C ASP A 10 12.57 1.13 -1.43
N ALA A 11 13.43 0.21 -1.91
CA ALA A 11 14.71 -0.08 -1.28
C ALA A 11 15.66 1.12 -1.37
N GLN A 12 15.68 1.81 -2.51
CA GLN A 12 16.42 3.07 -2.68
C GLN A 12 15.89 4.16 -1.75
N ASN A 13 14.58 4.39 -1.72
CA ASN A 13 13.96 5.38 -0.83
C ASN A 13 14.28 5.10 0.63
N LEU A 14 14.16 3.85 1.06
CA LEU A 14 14.50 3.43 2.43
C LEU A 14 15.98 3.62 2.72
N GLY A 15 16.87 3.22 1.81
CA GLY A 15 18.31 3.38 1.96
C GLY A 15 18.71 4.85 2.10
N ALA A 16 18.22 5.70 1.20
CA ALA A 16 18.46 7.14 1.22
C ALA A 16 17.93 7.80 2.50
N TYR A 17 16.71 7.45 2.91
CA TYR A 17 16.11 7.98 4.14
C TYR A 17 16.88 7.56 5.39
N LEU A 18 17.26 6.29 5.50
CA LEU A 18 18.02 5.80 6.65
C LEU A 18 19.39 6.46 6.72
N MET A 19 20.03 6.67 5.58
CA MET A 19 21.32 7.31 5.49
C MET A 19 21.24 8.78 5.94
N ASP A 20 20.27 9.57 5.47
CA ASP A 20 20.05 10.95 5.95
C ASP A 20 19.75 11.06 7.45
N ASN A 21 19.15 10.01 8.04
CA ASN A 21 18.79 9.98 9.45
C ASN A 21 19.80 9.19 10.30
N SER A 22 20.95 8.80 9.74
CA SER A 22 21.98 8.04 10.44
C SER A 22 23.39 8.48 10.08
N LEU A 23 24.39 7.90 10.74
CA LEU A 23 25.80 8.15 10.42
C LEU A 23 26.33 7.27 9.28
N ALA A 24 25.47 6.52 8.60
CA ALA A 24 25.90 5.73 7.48
C ALA A 24 26.21 6.67 6.30
N ARG A 25 27.39 6.57 5.71
CA ARG A 25 27.76 7.34 4.48
C ARG A 25 27.43 6.59 3.19
N THR A 26 27.14 5.31 3.32
CA THR A 26 26.95 4.42 2.18
C THR A 26 25.86 3.41 2.48
N PHE A 27 25.09 3.07 1.46
CA PHE A 27 24.28 1.86 1.48
C PHE A 27 24.43 1.12 0.16
N LYS A 28 24.25 -0.21 0.23
CA LYS A 28 24.27 -1.09 -0.93
C LYS A 28 22.96 -1.87 -0.98
N LEU A 29 22.32 -1.88 -2.14
CA LEU A 29 21.20 -2.75 -2.40
C LEU A 29 21.73 -4.11 -2.84
N LYS A 30 21.23 -5.17 -2.21
CA LYS A 30 21.56 -6.55 -2.57
C LYS A 30 20.38 -7.12 -3.34
N PRO A 31 20.58 -7.57 -4.60
CA PRO A 31 19.52 -8.23 -5.33
C PRO A 31 19.13 -9.53 -4.63
N THR A 32 17.87 -9.92 -4.78
CA THR A 32 17.31 -11.16 -4.25
C THR A 32 16.28 -11.68 -5.24
N SER A 33 16.24 -13.00 -5.41
CA SER A 33 15.35 -13.66 -6.37
C SER A 33 13.90 -13.77 -5.90
N SER A 34 13.63 -13.55 -4.60
CA SER A 34 12.28 -13.62 -4.06
C SER A 34 11.42 -12.44 -4.52
N PRO A 35 10.10 -12.63 -4.66
CA PRO A 35 9.21 -11.56 -5.08
C PRO A 35 9.19 -10.41 -4.06
N ALA A 36 9.09 -9.19 -4.59
CA ALA A 36 8.93 -7.99 -3.80
C ALA A 36 7.62 -8.02 -3.00
N LYS A 37 7.67 -7.53 -1.76
CA LYS A 37 6.53 -7.42 -0.85
C LYS A 37 6.39 -5.97 -0.42
N GLU A 38 5.21 -5.64 0.07
CA GLU A 38 4.92 -4.29 0.53
C GLU A 38 5.86 -3.84 1.67
N PRO A 39 6.32 -2.57 1.63
CA PRO A 39 7.22 -2.04 2.64
C PRO A 39 6.53 -1.98 4.01
N LYS A 40 7.15 -2.61 5.01
CA LYS A 40 6.74 -2.48 6.42
C LYS A 40 7.01 -1.10 7.00
N LEU A 41 8.06 -0.45 6.52
CA LEU A 41 8.52 0.87 6.96
C LEU A 41 7.97 1.91 6.00
N ILE A 42 7.29 2.92 6.53
CA ILE A 42 6.71 4.00 5.74
C ILE A 42 7.76 5.08 5.58
N VAL A 43 8.21 5.26 4.35
CA VAL A 43 9.18 6.27 3.92
C VAL A 43 8.47 7.20 2.92
N PRO A 44 8.83 8.50 2.81
CA PRO A 44 8.26 9.37 1.80
C PRO A 44 8.48 8.79 0.38
N PRO A 45 7.47 8.86 -0.51
CA PRO A 45 7.64 8.42 -1.89
C PRO A 45 8.65 9.32 -2.61
N ASN A 46 9.42 8.75 -3.54
CA ASN A 46 10.43 9.47 -4.34
C ASN A 46 11.55 10.15 -3.54
N TYR A 47 11.73 9.80 -2.26
CA TYR A 47 12.75 10.41 -1.40
C TYR A 47 14.17 10.32 -1.98
N ALA A 48 14.54 9.17 -2.56
CA ALA A 48 15.85 8.99 -3.16
C ALA A 48 16.06 9.87 -4.39
N LYS A 49 15.02 10.04 -5.22
CA LYS A 49 15.07 10.89 -6.42
C LYS A 49 15.23 12.36 -6.05
N GLN A 50 14.48 12.83 -5.05
CA GLN A 50 14.57 14.21 -4.55
C GLN A 50 15.94 14.52 -3.94
N ASN A 51 16.58 13.52 -3.32
CA ASN A 51 17.88 13.68 -2.67
C ASN A 51 19.06 13.17 -3.52
N GLN A 52 18.87 12.91 -4.82
CA GLN A 52 19.89 12.28 -5.67
C GLN A 52 21.22 13.06 -5.70
N LEU A 53 21.16 14.39 -5.64
CA LEU A 53 22.33 15.27 -5.65
C LEU A 53 23.23 15.11 -4.41
N LYS A 54 22.72 14.53 -3.31
CA LYS A 54 23.53 14.22 -2.12
C LYS A 54 24.50 13.06 -2.34
N PHE A 55 24.31 12.28 -3.40
CA PHE A 55 25.06 11.07 -3.67
C PHE A 55 25.93 11.22 -4.91
N ARG A 56 27.12 10.62 -4.88
CA ARG A 56 27.93 10.44 -6.08
C ARG A 56 27.45 9.24 -6.89
N ASN A 57 27.58 9.32 -8.20
CA ASN A 57 27.27 8.23 -9.16
C ASN A 57 28.49 7.33 -9.48
N TYR A 58 29.65 7.59 -8.87
CA TYR A 58 30.88 6.83 -9.06
C TYR A 58 31.52 6.44 -7.73
N GLN A 59 32.31 5.37 -7.77
CA GLN A 59 33.27 5.03 -6.73
C GLN A 59 34.69 5.24 -7.25
N ILE A 60 35.61 5.58 -6.34
CA ILE A 60 37.03 5.76 -6.68
C ILE A 60 37.74 4.43 -6.39
N ILE A 61 38.28 3.81 -7.42
CA ILE A 61 39.08 2.57 -7.33
C ILE A 61 40.45 2.86 -7.92
N LYS A 62 41.51 2.79 -7.09
CA LYS A 62 42.89 3.08 -7.50
C LYS A 62 43.02 4.44 -8.23
N GLY A 63 42.39 5.48 -7.69
CA GLY A 63 42.39 6.83 -8.28
C GLY A 63 41.44 7.05 -9.47
N GLN A 64 40.86 5.98 -10.04
CA GLN A 64 39.96 6.09 -11.19
C GLN A 64 38.48 6.10 -10.76
N ARG A 65 37.67 6.94 -11.41
CA ARG A 65 36.22 6.98 -11.22
C ARG A 65 35.57 5.81 -11.97
N LYS A 66 34.91 4.90 -11.25
CA LYS A 66 34.12 3.80 -11.84
C LYS A 66 32.64 3.99 -11.52
N PRO A 67 31.72 3.85 -12.49
CA PRO A 67 30.28 3.97 -12.24
C PRO A 67 29.80 2.89 -11.26
N MET A 68 28.75 3.22 -10.50
CA MET A 68 28.13 2.32 -9.54
C MET A 68 26.63 2.21 -9.79
N LYS A 69 26.09 0.98 -9.72
CA LYS A 69 24.67 0.69 -9.99
C LYS A 69 23.85 0.57 -8.70
N ASP A 70 24.27 -0.31 -7.79
CA ASP A 70 23.51 -0.67 -6.57
C ASP A 70 24.16 -0.19 -5.28
N LYS A 71 25.02 0.82 -5.38
CA LYS A 71 25.71 1.41 -4.24
C LYS A 71 25.51 2.90 -4.30
N TRP A 72 25.24 3.48 -3.14
CA TRP A 72 25.09 4.92 -2.94
C TRP A 72 26.10 5.36 -1.91
N ILE A 73 26.75 6.49 -2.18
CA ILE A 73 27.78 7.06 -1.33
C ILE A 73 27.51 8.56 -1.26
N GLU A 74 27.41 9.11 -0.06
CA GLU A 74 27.25 10.55 0.15
C GLU A 74 28.47 11.33 -0.34
N THR A 75 28.20 12.53 -0.85
CA THR A 75 29.22 13.47 -1.32
C THR A 75 29.81 14.31 -0.18
N LYS A 76 29.09 14.50 0.93
CA LYS A 76 29.50 15.40 2.03
C LYS A 76 30.77 14.92 2.76
N PHE A 77 31.67 15.87 3.03
CA PHE A 77 32.94 15.65 3.74
C PHE A 77 32.78 15.49 5.26
N ASN A 78 31.88 16.25 5.89
CA ASN A 78 31.57 16.17 7.32
C ASN A 78 30.14 15.65 7.54
N LEU A 79 29.99 14.69 8.44
CA LEU A 79 28.70 14.05 8.78
C LEU A 79 28.04 14.65 10.02
N LEU A 80 28.83 15.23 10.90
CA LEU A 80 28.44 15.72 12.21
C LEU A 80 29.32 16.91 12.56
N ASP A 81 28.73 17.88 13.23
CA ASP A 81 29.47 19.01 13.80
C ASP A 81 29.86 18.73 15.26
N THR A 82 29.15 17.83 15.97
CA THR A 82 29.42 17.56 17.40
C THR A 82 29.39 16.07 17.82
N ARG A 83 30.12 15.74 18.91
CA ARG A 83 30.13 14.40 19.53
C ARG A 83 28.76 13.96 20.07
N ALA A 84 27.91 14.93 20.46
CA ALA A 84 26.56 14.65 20.94
C ALA A 84 25.63 14.16 19.82
N GLU A 85 25.82 14.65 18.59
CA GLU A 85 25.09 14.15 17.42
C GLU A 85 25.45 12.70 17.09
N VAL A 86 26.71 12.29 17.29
CA VAL A 86 27.17 10.90 17.10
C VAL A 86 26.30 9.92 17.91
N GLN A 87 26.02 10.27 19.16
CA GLN A 87 25.32 9.40 20.10
C GLN A 87 23.83 9.27 19.79
N ASN A 88 23.24 10.26 19.10
CA ASN A 88 21.81 10.31 18.78
C ASN A 88 21.45 9.78 17.38
N ILE A 89 22.42 9.61 16.49
CA ILE A 89 22.21 9.36 15.05
C ILE A 89 22.67 7.95 14.63
N GLN A 90 22.69 6.98 15.55
CA GLN A 90 23.00 5.58 15.19
C GLN A 90 21.93 5.01 14.24
N LEU A 91 22.35 4.26 13.22
CA LEU A 91 21.45 3.58 12.27
C LEU A 91 20.37 2.73 12.97
N ARG A 92 20.73 2.08 14.09
CA ARG A 92 19.78 1.31 14.90
C ARG A 92 18.67 2.20 15.48
N LYS A 93 19.00 3.38 16.00
CA LYS A 93 18.02 4.34 16.54
C LYS A 93 17.14 4.90 15.42
N ALA A 94 17.75 5.27 14.27
CA ALA A 94 17.01 5.73 13.09
C ALA A 94 15.97 4.70 12.62
N LEU A 95 16.38 3.42 12.55
CA LEU A 95 15.50 2.32 12.18
C LEU A 95 14.37 2.10 13.20
N ALA A 96 14.68 2.15 14.49
CA ALA A 96 13.68 2.01 15.56
C ALA A 96 12.65 3.16 15.52
N ASN A 97 13.11 4.40 15.35
CA ASN A 97 12.24 5.57 15.21
C ASN A 97 11.32 5.43 13.98
N LEU A 98 11.86 4.95 12.86
CA LEU A 98 11.10 4.72 11.63
C LEU A 98 10.04 3.61 11.83
N GLN A 99 10.38 2.54 12.54
CA GLN A 99 9.43 1.48 12.90
C GLN A 99 8.29 2.02 13.76
N THR A 100 8.59 2.76 14.82
CA THR A 100 7.58 3.34 15.72
C THR A 100 6.65 4.30 14.97
N ARG A 101 7.22 5.18 14.12
CA ARG A 101 6.44 6.10 13.27
C ARG A 101 5.53 5.35 12.31
N SER A 102 6.05 4.28 11.68
CA SER A 102 5.28 3.45 10.74
C SER A 102 4.11 2.75 11.44
N VAL A 103 4.34 2.17 12.62
CA VAL A 103 3.28 1.53 13.43
C VAL A 103 2.23 2.55 13.84
N LYS A 104 2.64 3.73 14.34
CA LYS A 104 1.72 4.79 14.75
C LYS A 104 0.85 5.26 13.57
N ARG A 105 1.46 5.49 12.40
CA ARG A 105 0.74 5.90 11.19
C ARG A 105 -0.26 4.84 10.71
N ARG A 106 0.12 3.56 10.72
CA ARG A 106 -0.79 2.45 10.38
C ARG A 106 -1.96 2.35 11.35
N LYS A 107 -1.72 2.50 12.66
CA LYS A 107 -2.79 2.50 13.66
C LYS A 107 -3.77 3.66 13.45
N ALA A 108 -3.26 4.85 13.10
CA ALA A 108 -4.08 6.02 12.84
C ALA A 108 -4.95 5.88 11.57
N GLN A 109 -4.45 5.18 10.54
CA GLN A 109 -5.18 4.94 9.29
C GLN A 109 -6.22 3.81 9.37
N ARG A 110 -6.21 3.00 10.44
CA ARG A 110 -7.20 1.94 10.60
C ARG A 110 -8.59 2.56 10.83
N PRO A 111 -9.63 2.12 10.10
CA PRO A 111 -10.99 2.54 10.40
C PRO A 111 -11.29 2.13 11.85
N LYS A 112 -11.82 3.09 12.64
CA LYS A 112 -12.24 2.77 14.01
C LYS A 112 -13.30 1.67 13.92
N PRO A 113 -13.23 0.61 14.73
CA PRO A 113 -14.27 -0.39 14.74
C PRO A 113 -15.59 0.34 15.01
N GLN A 114 -16.56 0.16 14.12
CA GLN A 114 -17.91 0.67 14.37
C GLN A 114 -18.34 0.06 15.70
N ARG A 115 -18.54 0.90 16.72
CA ARG A 115 -19.10 0.46 17.99
C ARG A 115 -20.42 -0.21 17.64
N ARG A 116 -20.50 -1.53 17.76
CA ARG A 116 -21.77 -2.25 17.70
C ARG A 116 -22.65 -1.57 18.74
N LYS A 117 -23.68 -0.84 18.30
CA LYS A 117 -24.69 -0.32 19.22
C LYS A 117 -25.22 -1.54 19.95
N LYS A 118 -25.08 -1.59 21.27
CA LYS A 118 -25.76 -2.63 22.05
C LYS A 118 -27.24 -2.47 21.72
N ILE A 119 -27.82 -3.49 21.09
CA ILE A 119 -29.27 -3.52 20.88
C ILE A 119 -29.86 -3.50 22.29
N THR A 120 -30.47 -2.39 22.68
CA THR A 120 -31.21 -2.34 23.94
C THR A 120 -32.37 -3.31 23.83
N GLU A 121 -32.70 -4.02 24.91
CA GLU A 121 -33.78 -5.00 24.95
C GLU A 121 -35.11 -4.47 24.38
N LYS A 122 -35.38 -3.16 24.54
CA LYS A 122 -36.53 -2.46 23.95
C LYS A 122 -36.56 -2.46 22.41
N MET A 123 -35.41 -2.49 21.73
CA MET A 123 -35.32 -2.58 20.27
C MET A 123 -35.51 -4.01 19.76
N LEU A 124 -35.16 -5.02 20.59
CA LEU A 124 -35.38 -6.43 20.26
C LEU A 124 -36.86 -6.81 20.31
N ARG A 125 -37.65 -6.10 21.13
CA ARG A 125 -39.09 -6.33 21.32
C ARG A 125 -40.00 -5.54 20.36
N GLN A 126 -39.44 -4.77 19.42
CA GLN A 126 -40.30 -4.11 18.43
C GLN A 126 -40.89 -5.16 17.48
N PRO A 127 -42.23 -5.26 17.36
CA PRO A 127 -42.85 -6.20 16.45
C PRO A 127 -42.38 -5.89 15.03
N LEU A 128 -42.01 -6.93 14.29
CA LEU A 128 -41.72 -6.85 12.86
C LEU A 128 -42.87 -6.09 12.20
N ARG A 129 -42.60 -4.86 11.74
CA ARG A 129 -43.58 -4.11 10.95
C ARG A 129 -44.05 -5.03 9.84
N GLN A 130 -45.35 -5.31 9.83
CA GLN A 130 -45.96 -6.21 8.86
C GLN A 130 -45.54 -5.77 7.45
N ALA A 131 -45.03 -6.72 6.67
CA ALA A 131 -44.62 -6.45 5.31
C ALA A 131 -45.76 -5.78 4.54
N PRO A 132 -45.49 -4.76 3.70
CA PRO A 132 -46.53 -4.11 2.94
C PRO A 132 -47.27 -5.17 2.10
N LYS A 133 -48.57 -5.30 2.33
CA LYS A 133 -49.42 -6.21 1.57
C LYS A 133 -49.26 -5.86 0.09
N LYS A 134 -48.75 -6.79 -0.72
CA LYS A 134 -48.69 -6.65 -2.18
C LYS A 134 -50.10 -6.28 -2.66
N GLN A 135 -50.25 -5.05 -3.15
CA GLN A 135 -51.46 -4.67 -3.88
C GLN A 135 -51.52 -5.57 -5.12
N LYS A 136 -52.58 -6.38 -5.23
CA LYS A 136 -52.91 -7.08 -6.47
C LYS A 136 -53.10 -6.03 -7.55
N GLN A 137 -52.12 -5.90 -8.44
CA GLN A 137 -52.32 -5.15 -9.67
C GLN A 137 -53.37 -5.91 -10.49
N SER A 138 -54.55 -5.33 -10.64
CA SER A 138 -55.53 -5.78 -11.62
C SER A 138 -54.93 -5.55 -13.01
N SER A 139 -54.62 -6.63 -13.72
CA SER A 139 -54.21 -6.58 -15.12
C SER A 139 -55.38 -6.03 -15.97
N PRO A 140 -55.17 -4.97 -16.79
CA PRO A 140 -56.22 -4.40 -17.63
C PRO A 140 -56.35 -5.10 -18.99
N PHE A 141 -55.59 -6.17 -19.26
CA PHE A 141 -55.65 -6.87 -20.54
C PHE A 141 -56.73 -7.94 -20.50
N GLY A 142 -57.87 -7.59 -21.11
CA GLY A 142 -58.95 -8.49 -21.42
C GLY A 142 -58.49 -9.62 -22.32
N ASN A 143 -59.03 -10.80 -22.03
CA ASN A 143 -59.08 -11.93 -22.95
C ASN A 143 -59.77 -11.49 -24.25
N VAL A 144 -58.98 -11.29 -25.30
CA VAL A 144 -59.47 -11.40 -26.68
C VAL A 144 -58.90 -12.72 -27.20
N PHE A 145 -59.60 -13.79 -26.89
CA PHE A 145 -59.49 -15.03 -27.65
C PHE A 145 -60.11 -14.73 -29.02
N GLY A 146 -59.24 -14.42 -29.98
CA GLY A 146 -59.56 -14.47 -31.40
C GLY A 146 -59.03 -15.79 -31.92
N ASP A 147 -59.95 -16.69 -32.21
CA ASP A 147 -59.73 -17.89 -33.00
C ASP A 147 -59.21 -17.47 -34.38
N ASP A 148 -57.96 -17.79 -34.70
CA ASP A 148 -57.51 -17.91 -36.08
C ASP A 148 -56.58 -19.11 -36.19
N ILE A 149 -57.25 -20.22 -36.47
CA ILE A 149 -56.72 -21.49 -36.97
C ILE A 149 -56.07 -21.20 -38.32
N LEU A 150 -54.75 -21.37 -38.42
CA LEU A 150 -54.08 -21.64 -39.68
C LEU A 150 -53.18 -22.87 -39.54
N ASP A 151 -53.76 -23.94 -40.07
CA ASP A 151 -53.16 -25.17 -40.52
C ASP A 151 -51.94 -24.91 -41.44
N MET A 152 -50.79 -25.43 -41.05
CA MET A 152 -49.59 -25.55 -41.90
C MET A 152 -48.99 -26.92 -41.64
N GLY A 153 -49.73 -27.94 -42.07
CA GLY A 153 -49.18 -29.25 -42.38
C GLY A 153 -48.13 -29.16 -43.49
N ASP A 154 -47.17 -30.08 -43.39
CA ASP A 154 -46.28 -30.55 -44.46
C ASP A 154 -45.23 -29.60 -45.04
N LEU A 155 -44.03 -29.64 -44.44
CA LEU A 155 -42.78 -29.42 -45.19
C LEU A 155 -41.57 -30.08 -44.52
N PHE A 156 -41.65 -31.40 -44.29
CA PHE A 156 -40.45 -32.23 -44.13
C PHE A 156 -40.68 -33.61 -44.78
N LYS A 157 -40.22 -33.74 -46.02
CA LYS A 157 -39.83 -35.01 -46.64
C LYS A 157 -38.46 -34.83 -47.31
N ILE A 158 -37.48 -35.52 -46.68
CA ILE A 158 -36.24 -36.16 -47.18
C ILE A 158 -35.45 -35.42 -48.26
#